data_AF-A0A1E8VR81-F1
#
_entry.id   AF-A0A1E8VR81-F1
#
_cell.length_a   1.000
_cell.length_b   1.000
_cell.length_c   1.000
_cell.angle_alpha   90.00
_cell.angle_beta   90.00
_cell.angle_gamma   90.00
#
_symmetry.space_group_name_H-M   'P 1'
#
loop_
_entity.id
_entity.type
_entity.pdbx_description
1 polymer ?
#
loop_
_entity_poly.entity_id
_entity_poly.type
_entity_poly.pdbx_seq_one_letter_code
_entity_poly.pdbx_strand_id
1 'polypeptide(L)' 'MEQVSGFFDWLFGTRPGVLSLVVGGIVLFLLISLVLERRTRALYKNHERSDDDWDFFDRDDDDAEK' A
#
# COMPACT_ATOMS: atom_id res chain seq x y z
N MET A 1 26.37 20.77 -16.18
CA MET A 1 26.91 19.40 -16.08
C MET A 1 27.74 19.20 -14.82
N GLU A 2 28.59 20.16 -14.45
CA GLU A 2 29.48 20.10 -13.27
C GLU A 2 28.76 19.99 -11.90
N GLN A 3 27.61 20.67 -11.75
CA GLN A 3 26.82 20.60 -10.51
C GLN A 3 26.16 19.23 -10.29
N VAL A 4 25.81 18.55 -11.38
CA VAL A 4 25.17 17.23 -11.33
C VAL A 4 26.20 16.17 -10.95
N SER A 5 27.41 16.23 -11.53
CA SER A 5 28.49 15.33 -11.15
C SER A 5 28.93 15.52 -9.69
N GLY A 6 29.08 16.76 -9.22
CA GLY A 6 29.42 17.03 -7.82
C GLY A 6 28.36 16.54 -6.83
N PHE A 7 27.08 16.57 -7.22
CA PHE A 7 25.99 16.00 -6.43
C PHE A 7 26.09 14.48 -6.34
N PHE A 8 26.34 13.79 -7.45
CA PHE A 8 26.48 12.32 -7.46
C PHE A 8 27.71 11.85 -6.68
N ASP A 9 28.85 12.53 -6.80
CA ASP A 9 30.06 12.24 -6.03
C ASP A 9 29.82 12.41 -4.53
N TRP A 10 29.07 13.44 -4.13
CA TRP A 10 28.67 13.61 -2.73
C TRP A 10 27.67 12.54 -2.26
N LEU A 11 26.66 12.24 -3.09
CA LEU A 11 25.58 11.30 -2.79
C LEU A 11 26.08 9.87 -2.59
N PHE A 12 27.08 9.45 -3.37
CA PHE A 12 27.64 8.10 -3.30
C PHE A 12 29.01 8.02 -2.61
N GLY A 13 29.76 9.11 -2.55
CA GLY A 13 31.08 9.15 -1.93
C GLY A 13 31.07 9.41 -0.42
N THR A 14 29.95 9.88 0.14
CA THR A 14 29.85 10.20 1.57
C THR A 14 28.82 9.33 2.30
N ARG A 15 29.15 8.91 3.52
CA ARG A 15 28.22 8.21 4.43
C ARG A 15 26.87 8.92 4.59
N PRO A 16 26.81 10.25 4.83
CA PRO A 16 25.52 10.96 4.91
C PRO A 16 24.77 10.99 3.57
N GLY A 17 25.46 11.10 2.43
CA GLY A 17 24.85 11.03 1.10
C GLY A 17 24.11 9.71 0.88
N VAL A 18 24.77 8.59 1.18
CA VAL A 18 24.16 7.25 1.06
C VAL A 18 22.98 7.10 2.02
N LEU A 19 23.08 7.60 3.25
CA LEU A 19 21.97 7.59 4.21
C LEU A 19 20.76 8.35 3.66
N SER A 20 20.98 9.52 3.04
CA SER A 20 19.91 10.32 2.43
C SER A 20 19.25 9.60 1.26
N LEU A 21 20.00 8.80 0.50
CA LEU A 21 19.48 7.97 -0.58
C LEU A 21 18.53 6.89 -0.03
N VAL A 22 18.93 6.21 1.04
CA VAL A 22 18.12 5.16 1.67
C VAL A 22 16.83 5.74 2.25
N VAL A 23 16.93 6.83 3.02
CA VAL A 23 15.76 7.51 3.60
C VAL A 23 14.85 8.06 2.50
N GLY A 24 15.41 8.69 1.48
CA GLY A 24 14.66 9.17 0.32
C GLY A 24 13.94 8.05 -0.42
N GLY A 25 14.59 6.90 -0.60
CA GLY A 25 13.98 5.70 -1.16
C GLY A 25 12.82 5.18 -0.33
N ILE A 26 12.98 5.07 0.99
CA ILE A 26 11.90 4.63 1.90
C ILE A 26 10.71 5.58 1.81
N VAL A 27 10.94 6.90 1.87
CA VAL A 27 9.88 7.90 1.74
C VAL A 27 9.17 7.77 0.39
N LEU A 28 9.90 7.58 -0.70
CA LEU A 28 9.31 7.37 -2.02
C LEU A 28 8.43 6.11 -2.05
N PHE A 29 8.90 4.99 -1.49
CA PHE A 29 8.12 3.75 -1.39
C PHE A 29 6.86 3.95 -0.55
N LEU A 30 6.94 4.67 0.58
CA LEU A 30 5.78 4.98 1.41
C LEU A 30 4.76 5.85 0.66
N LEU A 31 5.22 6.85 -0.10
CA LEU A 31 4.34 7.68 -0.93
C LEU A 31 3.63 6.84 -1.99
N ILE A 32 4.35 5.95 -2.68
CA ILE A 32 3.76 5.04 -3.68
C ILE A 32 2.74 4.11 -3.00
N SER A 33 3.09 3.54 -1.85
CA SER A 33 2.19 2.69 -1.07
C SER A 33 0.91 3.43 -0.69
N LEU A 34 1.00 4.68 -0.24
CA LEU A 34 -0.15 5.49 0.14
C LEU A 34 -1.03 5.88 -1.05
N VAL A 35 -0.42 6.16 -2.21
CA VAL A 35 -1.16 6.42 -3.46
C VAL A 35 -1.90 5.16 -3.91
N LEU A 36 -1.23 4.00 -3.88
CA LEU A 36 -1.86 2.72 -4.19
C LEU A 36 -2.99 2.43 -3.21
N GLU A 37 -2.78 2.62 -1.91
CA GLU A 37 -3.79 2.40 -0.88
C GLU A 37 -5.02 3.31 -1.09
N ARG A 38 -4.81 4.58 -1.43
CA ARG A 38 -5.91 5.49 -1.79
C ARG A 38 -6.63 5.06 -3.05
N ARG A 39 -5.91 4.63 -4.09
CA ARG A 39 -6.51 4.16 -5.34
C ARG A 39 -7.31 2.89 -5.12
N THR A 40 -6.80 1.95 -4.35
CA THR A 40 -7.49 0.69 -4.02
C THR A 40 -8.74 0.95 -3.18
N ARG A 41 -8.68 1.84 -2.18
CA ARG A 41 -9.89 2.23 -1.42
C ARG A 41 -10.96 2.93 -2.27
N ALA A 42 -10.56 3.66 -3.31
CA ALA A 42 -11.50 4.27 -4.24
C ALA A 42 -12.12 3.25 -5.21
N LEU A 43 -11.34 2.25 -5.64
CA LEU A 43 -11.78 1.24 -6.61
C LEU A 43 -12.64 0.15 -5.96
N TYR A 44 -12.23 -0.31 -4.79
CA TYR A 44 -12.94 -1.28 -3.97
C TYR A 44 -13.62 -0.52 -2.84
N LYS A 45 -14.69 0.20 -3.18
CA LYS A 45 -15.65 0.64 -2.18
C LYS A 45 -16.14 -0.62 -1.47
N ASN A 46 -16.02 -0.66 -0.15
CA ASN A 46 -16.53 -1.74 0.69
C ASN A 46 -17.98 -2.00 0.24
N HIS A 47 -18.22 -3.08 -0.51
CA HIS A 47 -19.58 -3.49 -0.79
C HIS A 47 -20.15 -3.83 0.59
N GLU A 48 -21.18 -3.10 1.01
CA GLU A 48 -22.01 -3.55 2.11
C GLU A 48 -22.40 -5.00 1.78
N ARG A 49 -22.14 -5.90 2.73
CA ARG A 49 -22.46 -7.32 2.62
C ARG A 49 -23.90 -7.43 2.10
N SER A 50 -24.05 -7.91 0.87
CA SER A 50 -25.36 -8.06 0.25
C SER A 50 -26.05 -9.22 0.95
N ASP A 51 -27.37 -9.14 1.16
CA ASP A 51 -28.17 -10.22 1.76
C ASP A 51 -28.12 -11.55 0.96
N ASP A 52 -27.46 -11.55 -0.21
CA ASP A 52 -27.19 -12.72 -1.07
C ASP A 52 -25.78 -13.32 -0.87
N ASP A 53 -24.96 -12.80 0.06
CA ASP A 53 -23.67 -13.42 0.42
C ASP A 53 -23.95 -14.76 1.12
N TRP A 54 -23.46 -15.86 0.56
CA TRP A 54 -23.67 -17.23 1.05
C TRP A 54 -23.20 -17.39 2.50
N ASP A 55 -24.14 -17.30 3.44
CA ASP A 55 -23.88 -17.57 4.86
C ASP A 55 -23.87 -19.08 5.10
N PHE A 56 -22.70 -19.58 5.50
CA PHE A 56 -22.48 -20.97 5.90
C PHE A 56 -23.40 -21.42 7.06
N PHE A 57 -24.01 -20.47 7.78
CA PHE A 57 -24.86 -20.70 8.95
C PHE A 57 -26.37 -20.66 8.66
N ASP A 58 -26.81 -20.17 7.49
CA ASP A 58 -28.25 -20.13 7.16
C ASP A 58 -28.78 -21.48 6.64
N ARG A 59 -27.90 -22.45 6.40
CA ARG A 59 -28.30 -23.79 5.94
C ARG A 59 -28.56 -24.79 7.08
N ASP A 60 -28.52 -24.34 8.33
CA ASP A 60 -28.64 -25.19 9.53
C ASP A 60 -29.86 -24.84 10.39
N ASP A 61 -30.89 -24.17 9.84
CA ASP A 61 -32.14 -23.83 10.54
C ASP A 61 -33.39 -24.48 9.90
N ASP A 62 -33.20 -25.54 9.10
CA ASP A 62 -34.28 -26.34 8.47
C ASP A 62 -34.52 -27.70 9.19
N ASP A 63 -34.05 -27.88 10.43
CA ASP A 63 -34.27 -29.09 11.25
C ASP A 63 -35.01 -28.79 12.59
N ALA A 64 -35.88 -27.78 12.59
CA ALA A 64 -36.66 -27.40 13.78
C ALA A 64 -38.15 -27.11 13.52
N GLU A 65 -38.85 -27.86 12.65
CA GLU A 65 -40.31 -27.94 12.78
C GLU A 65 -40.93 -29.25 12.22
N LYS A 66 -41.37 -30.12 13.16
CA LYS A 66 -42.22 -31.32 13.07
C LYS A 66 -41.64 -32.66 12.61
#